data_AF-L7CDA1-F1
#
_entry.id   AF-L7CDA1-F1
#
_cell.length_a   1.000
_cell.length_b   1.000
_cell.length_c   1.000
_cell.angle_alpha   90.00
_cell.angle_beta   90.00
_cell.angle_gamma   90.00
#
_symmetry.space_group_name_H-M   'P 1'
#
loop_
_entity.id
_entity.type
_entity.pdbx_description
1 polymer ?
#
loop_
_entity_poly.entity_id
_entity_poly.type
_entity_poly.pdbx_seq_one_letter_code
_entity_poly.pdbx_strand_id
1 'polypeptide(L)'
;MWIIDAAGDLIHLSPSMAEWLGESTETDESQTVQTMSDQWVDALRPDPSIRFRGHQTRRITLSEHLGDAKGVGDREGVGESRTGDKALTAVAHWVLLGDSGYTIGCVGEFLRDSEVPLSDWLGEGGLRQESLLRELIAKHQTSNARTADILLAGESDAAELLRRRVTTATSMRCHLGLFTPTNSSSRELALRLHDASAPGESLTIVDGALMDAELLEAYAAPAIQSINQHDSHRSNATLLIERLDEMPDDAQVKLSQWVEVFGDHLRLIGMLDPARVMENHLHRGEPDDPLDAQIAELTHMPQAVTGIAKPLMNLMRAMPITIPRLKDRREDIPTLATALLREAHRSGQPQKRMSDSDLPRLGRDAMDALTLYPWPNDFDELAEAMGSALGRVVGDRIGRDHLPLVIRSYRVGPRTESEQEPERIENNFRIDSLDEAVQKYERELIERAMEASQGNKAEAARRLGISRARLLRKLDG
;
A
#
# COMPACT_ATOMS: atom_id res chain seq x y z
N MET A 1 25.10 -2.48 2.16
CA MET A 1 23.86 -2.55 2.97
C MET A 1 24.20 -2.53 4.45
N TRP A 2 23.28 -2.08 5.29
CA TRP A 2 23.38 -2.12 6.75
C TRP A 2 22.01 -2.32 7.39
N ILE A 3 21.98 -2.69 8.67
CA ILE A 3 20.74 -2.90 9.44
C ILE A 3 20.82 -2.10 10.73
N ILE A 4 19.71 -1.44 11.06
CA ILE A 4 19.51 -0.66 12.28
C ILE A 4 18.33 -1.27 13.05
N ASP A 5 18.47 -1.41 14.36
CA ASP A 5 17.41 -1.93 15.20
C ASP A 5 16.37 -0.87 15.61
N ALA A 6 15.36 -1.29 16.36
CA ALA A 6 14.30 -0.40 16.83
C ALA A 6 14.78 0.71 17.80
N ALA A 7 15.93 0.51 18.45
CA ALA A 7 16.57 1.47 19.34
C ALA A 7 17.37 2.53 18.57
N GLY A 8 17.62 2.32 17.28
CA GLY A 8 18.41 3.21 16.43
C GLY A 8 19.89 2.85 16.39
N ASP A 9 20.25 1.63 16.81
CA ASP A 9 21.61 1.14 16.83
C ASP A 9 21.92 0.36 15.55
N LEU A 10 23.08 0.64 14.96
CA LEU A 10 23.60 -0.09 13.80
C LEU A 10 24.00 -1.49 14.27
N ILE A 11 23.30 -2.54 13.81
CA ILE A 11 23.54 -3.92 14.26
C ILE A 11 24.24 -4.79 13.22
N HIS A 12 24.28 -4.35 11.96
CA HIS A 12 24.96 -5.07 10.90
C HIS A 12 25.45 -4.13 9.79
N LEU A 13 26.64 -4.45 9.25
CA LEU A 13 27.24 -3.78 8.10
C LEU A 13 27.75 -4.85 7.13
N SER A 14 27.32 -4.79 5.86
CA SER A 14 27.80 -5.75 4.85
C SER A 14 29.28 -5.50 4.50
N PRO A 15 30.07 -6.54 4.14
CA PRO A 15 31.49 -6.39 3.77
C PRO A 15 31.75 -5.33 2.70
N SER A 16 30.94 -5.30 1.63
CA SER A 16 31.06 -4.29 0.57
C SER A 16 30.77 -2.87 1.04
N MET A 17 29.96 -2.71 2.08
CA MET A 17 29.69 -1.41 2.70
C MET A 17 30.83 -0.98 3.63
N ALA A 18 31.43 -1.93 4.37
CA ALA A 18 32.62 -1.66 5.17
C ALA A 18 33.79 -1.22 4.28
N GLU A 19 34.01 -1.92 3.16
CA GLU A 19 35.00 -1.54 2.15
C GLU A 19 34.68 -0.18 1.53
N TRP A 20 33.42 0.10 1.21
CA TRP A 20 32.99 1.41 0.69
C TRP A 20 33.22 2.56 1.68
N LEU A 21 33.14 2.28 2.99
CA LEU A 21 33.44 3.23 4.07
C LEU A 21 34.94 3.35 4.38
N GLY A 22 35.80 2.59 3.70
CA GLY A 22 37.26 2.60 3.91
C GLY A 22 37.73 1.83 5.14
N GLU A 23 36.88 1.00 5.74
CA GLU A 23 37.22 0.16 6.90
C GLU A 23 37.83 -1.18 6.44
N SER A 24 38.91 -1.64 7.08
CA SER A 24 39.58 -2.88 6.69
C SER A 24 38.78 -4.12 7.13
N THR A 25 38.37 -4.95 6.17
CA THR A 25 37.57 -6.17 6.40
C THR A 25 38.40 -7.37 6.94
N GLU A 26 39.58 -7.13 7.51
CA GLU A 26 40.47 -8.21 8.02
C GLU A 26 40.07 -8.74 9.42
N THR A 27 38.95 -8.29 10.00
CA THR A 27 38.50 -8.76 11.32
C THR A 27 37.13 -9.41 11.28
N ASP A 28 37.10 -10.66 11.77
CA ASP A 28 36.02 -11.54 12.21
C ASP A 28 34.56 -11.04 12.00
N GLU A 29 33.70 -11.88 11.40
CA GLU A 29 32.27 -11.63 11.09
C GLU A 29 31.42 -11.23 12.32
N SER A 30 31.99 -11.26 13.53
CA SER A 30 31.38 -10.92 14.80
C SER A 30 31.77 -9.55 15.40
N GLN A 31 32.70 -8.80 14.78
CA GLN A 31 33.27 -7.56 15.35
C GLN A 31 32.96 -6.25 14.61
N THR A 32 31.98 -6.19 13.70
CA THR A 32 31.86 -5.04 12.78
C THR A 32 31.17 -3.79 13.36
N VAL A 33 30.56 -3.84 14.55
CA VAL A 33 29.79 -2.69 15.08
C VAL A 33 30.53 -1.91 16.19
N GLN A 34 31.30 -2.59 17.04
CA GLN A 34 31.87 -1.95 18.25
C GLN A 34 33.08 -1.04 17.98
N THR A 35 33.59 -1.00 16.76
CA THR A 35 34.81 -0.29 16.37
C THR A 35 34.57 0.88 15.42
N MET A 36 33.32 1.14 15.00
CA MET A 36 33.01 2.24 14.08
C MET A 36 33.00 3.60 14.78
N SER A 37 33.49 4.64 14.11
CA SER A 37 33.40 6.02 14.63
C SER A 37 31.94 6.47 14.77
N ASP A 38 31.64 7.20 15.86
CA ASP A 38 30.28 7.75 16.13
C ASP A 38 29.73 8.59 14.96
N GLN A 39 30.62 9.22 14.19
CA GLN A 39 30.26 10.03 13.02
C GLN A 39 29.61 9.19 11.90
N TRP A 40 30.04 7.94 11.72
CA TRP A 40 29.46 7.04 10.71
C TRP A 40 28.06 6.57 11.11
N VAL A 41 27.88 6.28 12.41
CA VAL A 41 26.61 5.83 12.96
C VAL A 41 25.52 6.89 12.75
N ASP A 42 25.83 8.17 12.98
CA ASP A 42 24.87 9.25 12.79
C ASP A 42 24.54 9.53 11.31
N ALA A 43 25.49 9.39 10.39
CA ALA A 43 25.22 9.57 8.96
C ALA A 43 24.34 8.45 8.37
N LEU A 44 24.50 7.23 8.88
CA LEU A 44 23.79 6.03 8.43
C LEU A 44 22.43 5.83 9.14
N ARG A 45 22.12 6.64 10.16
CA ARG A 45 20.82 6.60 10.84
C ARG A 45 19.70 7.15 9.95
N PRO A 46 18.54 6.47 9.88
CA PRO A 46 17.37 7.02 9.23
C PRO A 46 16.85 8.22 10.02
N ASP A 47 16.19 9.13 9.33
CA ASP A 47 15.42 10.19 9.96
C ASP A 47 14.23 9.60 10.74
N PRO A 48 13.82 10.19 11.88
CA PRO A 48 12.66 9.73 12.64
C PRO A 48 11.36 9.61 11.84
N SER A 49 11.21 10.36 10.74
CA SER A 49 10.07 10.30 9.82
C SER A 49 9.90 8.95 9.13
N ILE A 50 10.94 8.10 9.07
CA ILE A 50 10.84 6.77 8.45
C ILE A 50 9.79 5.88 9.13
N ARG A 51 9.54 6.10 10.43
CA ARG A 51 8.54 5.32 11.20
C ARG A 51 7.12 5.51 10.69
N PHE A 52 6.86 6.63 10.00
CA PHE A 52 5.56 6.93 9.41
C PHE A 52 5.52 6.58 7.91
N ARG A 53 6.65 6.72 7.21
CA ARG A 53 6.74 6.56 5.75
C ARG A 53 7.11 5.15 5.28
N GLY A 54 7.61 4.30 6.19
CA GLY A 54 8.09 2.95 5.90
C GLY A 54 9.37 2.88 5.05
N HIS A 55 9.77 3.99 4.44
CA HIS A 55 11.00 4.12 3.67
C HIS A 55 11.49 5.58 3.67
N GLN A 56 12.77 5.78 3.37
CA GLN A 56 13.39 7.08 3.22
C GLN A 56 14.51 7.00 2.19
N THR A 57 14.70 8.06 1.41
CA THR A 57 15.88 8.23 0.57
C THR A 57 16.55 9.56 0.88
N ARG A 58 17.86 9.57 1.02
CA ARG A 58 18.63 10.79 1.30
C ARG A 58 20.01 10.70 0.69
N ARG A 59 20.48 11.81 0.15
CA ARG A 59 21.89 11.95 -0.23
C ARG A 59 22.74 12.07 1.04
N ILE A 60 23.64 11.12 1.25
CA ILE A 60 24.63 11.16 2.33
C ILE A 60 25.96 11.64 1.76
N THR A 61 26.59 12.57 2.47
CA THR A 61 27.94 13.05 2.17
C THR A 61 28.80 12.77 3.39
N LEU A 62 29.88 12.04 3.18
CA LEU A 62 30.81 11.58 4.21
C LEU A 62 32.15 12.28 3.97
N SER A 63 32.68 12.95 5.00
CA SER A 63 33.99 13.60 4.97
C SER A 63 34.95 12.83 5.88
N GLU A 64 36.10 12.41 5.37
CA GLU A 64 37.15 11.79 6.19
C GLU A 64 37.74 12.84 7.15
N HIS A 65 37.51 12.72 8.44
CA HIS A 65 38.29 13.47 9.42
C HIS A 65 39.58 12.68 9.73
N LEU A 66 40.71 13.14 9.19
CA LEU A 66 42.04 12.76 9.66
C LEU A 66 42.15 13.02 11.17
N GLY A 67 42.12 11.95 11.96
CA GLY A 67 42.53 11.99 13.34
C GLY A 67 44.05 12.06 13.42
N ASP A 68 44.62 13.25 13.59
CA ASP A 68 45.97 13.41 14.11
C ASP A 68 46.11 14.72 14.89
N ALA A 69 45.80 14.65 16.18
CA ALA A 69 46.17 15.66 17.16
C ALA A 69 46.79 15.01 18.40
N LYS A 70 47.99 14.44 18.24
CA LYS A 70 49.03 14.35 19.29
C LYS A 70 50.34 13.77 18.74
N GLY A 71 51.34 14.63 18.55
CA GLY A 71 52.72 14.19 18.31
C GLY A 71 53.57 15.22 17.58
N VAL A 72 53.97 16.29 18.25
CA VAL A 72 55.05 17.18 17.77
C VAL A 72 56.36 16.39 17.84
N GLY A 73 57.02 16.21 16.70
CA GLY A 73 58.36 15.65 16.59
C GLY A 73 58.90 15.82 15.18
N ASP A 74 59.81 16.77 15.02
CA ASP A 74 60.49 17.15 13.78
C ASP A 74 61.03 15.98 12.96
N ARG A 75 60.79 16.02 11.63
CA ARG A 75 61.78 15.62 10.61
C ARG A 75 61.38 16.15 9.23
N GLU A 76 62.28 16.96 8.66
CA GLU A 76 62.30 17.41 7.28
C GLU A 76 62.37 16.22 6.31
N GLY A 77 61.65 16.28 5.19
CA GLY A 77 61.92 15.42 4.04
C GLY A 77 60.77 15.21 3.07
N VAL A 78 60.90 15.84 1.90
CA VAL A 78 60.33 15.44 0.58
C VAL A 78 58.84 15.68 0.39
N GLY A 79 58.54 16.57 -0.56
CA GLY A 79 57.20 16.84 -1.04
C GLY A 79 56.63 15.66 -1.81
N GLU A 80 55.55 15.10 -1.28
CA GLU A 80 54.56 14.36 -2.04
C GLU A 80 53.21 15.07 -1.90
N SER A 81 52.57 15.23 -3.05
CA SER A 81 51.28 15.90 -3.24
C SER A 81 50.22 15.27 -2.34
N ARG A 82 49.67 16.04 -1.39
CA ARG A 82 48.44 15.67 -0.64
C ARG A 82 47.33 15.42 -1.67
N THR A 83 47.01 14.14 -1.90
CA THR A 83 45.79 13.73 -2.60
C THR A 83 44.61 14.25 -1.79
N GLY A 84 43.75 15.04 -2.45
CA GLY A 84 42.68 15.77 -1.81
C GLY A 84 41.65 14.87 -1.13
N ASP A 85 41.20 15.35 0.03
CA ASP A 85 39.98 14.97 0.74
C ASP A 85 38.83 14.76 -0.26
N LYS A 86 38.48 13.50 -0.56
CA LYS A 86 37.33 13.18 -1.41
C LYS A 86 36.15 12.86 -0.51
N ALA A 87 35.24 13.82 -0.35
CA ALA A 87 33.96 13.56 0.31
C ALA A 87 33.18 12.50 -0.48
N LEU A 88 32.97 11.32 0.11
CA LEU A 88 32.19 10.23 -0.46
C LEU A 88 30.72 10.63 -0.39
N THR A 89 30.10 10.84 -1.55
CA THR A 89 28.69 11.22 -1.63
C THR A 89 27.91 10.13 -2.36
N ALA A 90 26.85 9.63 -1.74
CA ALA A 90 25.98 8.62 -2.34
C ALA A 90 24.51 8.82 -1.94
N VAL A 91 23.60 8.26 -2.74
CA VAL A 91 22.19 8.18 -2.38
C VAL A 91 22.00 6.93 -1.53
N ALA A 92 21.53 7.14 -0.31
CA ALA A 92 21.19 6.08 0.62
C ALA A 92 19.67 5.94 0.69
N HIS A 93 19.22 4.70 0.79
CA HIS A 93 17.83 4.33 0.98
C HIS A 93 17.70 3.57 2.29
N TRP A 94 16.62 3.82 3.02
CA TRP A 94 16.26 3.11 4.23
C TRP A 94 14.86 2.55 4.07
N VAL A 95 14.64 1.31 4.51
CA VAL A 95 13.35 0.62 4.45
C VAL A 95 13.07 -0.02 5.79
N LEU A 96 11.92 0.30 6.38
CA LEU A 96 11.44 -0.27 7.63
C LEU A 96 10.86 -1.68 7.37
N LEU A 97 11.33 -2.68 8.08
CA LEU A 97 10.89 -4.07 7.96
C LEU A 97 9.66 -4.34 8.83
N GLY A 98 8.49 -3.94 8.36
CA GLY A 98 7.21 -4.16 9.04
C GLY A 98 7.20 -3.64 10.49
N ASP A 99 6.39 -4.25 11.35
CA ASP A 99 6.20 -3.81 12.75
C ASP A 99 7.36 -4.16 13.69
N SER A 100 8.39 -4.83 13.18
CA SER A 100 9.54 -5.30 13.97
C SER A 100 10.47 -4.17 14.43
N GLY A 101 10.38 -2.99 13.80
CA GLY A 101 11.19 -1.83 14.10
C GLY A 101 12.60 -1.85 13.50
N TYR A 102 12.98 -2.90 12.78
CA TYR A 102 14.26 -2.95 12.07
C TYR A 102 14.23 -2.12 10.79
N THR A 103 15.31 -1.41 10.51
CA THR A 103 15.50 -0.63 9.27
C THR A 103 16.67 -1.18 8.49
N ILE A 104 16.46 -1.53 7.22
CA ILE A 104 17.56 -1.83 6.29
C ILE A 104 17.96 -0.55 5.59
N GLY A 105 19.26 -0.25 5.60
CA GLY A 105 19.84 0.77 4.75
C GLY A 105 20.63 0.19 3.58
N CYS A 106 20.56 0.81 2.41
CA CYS A 106 21.39 0.47 1.26
C CYS A 106 21.88 1.73 0.54
N VAL A 107 23.06 1.63 -0.07
CA VAL A 107 23.57 2.61 -1.03
C VAL A 107 23.54 1.91 -2.38
N GLY A 108 22.91 2.52 -3.38
CA GLY A 108 22.79 1.96 -4.72
C GLY A 108 21.97 2.83 -5.65
N GLU A 109 22.03 2.55 -6.95
CA GLU A 109 21.11 3.14 -7.93
C GLU A 109 19.86 2.25 -8.06
N PHE A 110 18.69 2.87 -8.18
CA PHE A 110 17.47 2.15 -8.55
C PHE A 110 17.61 1.66 -9.99
N LEU A 111 17.90 0.37 -10.14
CA LEU A 111 17.77 -0.33 -11.41
C LEU A 111 16.30 -0.69 -11.59
N ARG A 112 15.77 -0.57 -12.82
CA ARG A 112 14.40 -1.02 -13.09
C ARG A 112 14.33 -2.54 -12.85
N ASP A 113 13.21 -3.05 -12.35
CA ASP A 113 12.98 -4.48 -12.15
C ASP A 113 13.27 -5.33 -13.41
N SER A 114 13.07 -4.74 -14.59
CA SER A 114 13.35 -5.36 -15.90
C SER A 114 14.83 -5.37 -16.31
N GLU A 115 15.67 -4.59 -15.66
CA GLU A 115 17.06 -4.32 -16.06
C GLU A 115 18.10 -5.08 -15.23
N VAL A 116 17.69 -5.73 -14.13
CA VAL A 116 18.59 -6.59 -13.34
C VAL A 116 18.38 -8.06 -13.72
N PRO A 117 19.38 -8.72 -14.32
CA PRO A 117 19.33 -10.16 -14.51
C PRO A 117 19.16 -10.85 -13.15
N LEU A 118 18.10 -11.63 -12.99
CA LEU A 118 17.85 -12.42 -11.77
C LEU A 118 19.01 -13.39 -11.46
N SER A 119 19.81 -13.74 -12.47
CA SER A 119 21.07 -14.47 -12.33
C SER A 119 22.07 -13.78 -11.41
N ASP A 120 22.10 -12.44 -11.41
CA ASP A 120 23.02 -11.64 -10.59
C ASP A 120 22.64 -11.69 -9.11
N TRP A 121 21.35 -11.91 -8.82
CA TRP A 121 20.82 -12.11 -7.47
C TRP A 121 20.99 -13.54 -6.96
N LEU A 122 20.94 -14.55 -7.85
CA LEU A 122 20.77 -15.96 -7.47
C LEU A 122 22.02 -16.84 -7.72
N GLY A 123 23.08 -16.32 -8.37
CA GLY A 123 24.31 -17.05 -8.66
C GLY A 123 24.14 -18.20 -9.68
N GLU A 124 25.13 -19.11 -9.80
CA GLU A 124 25.10 -20.21 -10.79
C GLU A 124 23.98 -21.25 -10.57
N GLY A 125 23.51 -21.44 -9.32
CA GLY A 125 22.29 -22.19 -9.02
C GLY A 125 21.00 -21.47 -9.44
N GLY A 126 21.13 -20.19 -9.75
CA GLY A 126 20.07 -19.25 -10.07
C GLY A 126 19.38 -19.50 -11.39
N LEU A 127 20.00 -20.10 -12.41
CA LEU A 127 19.35 -20.25 -13.73
C LEU A 127 18.05 -21.09 -13.68
N ARG A 128 18.01 -22.15 -12.86
CA ARG A 128 16.77 -22.94 -12.65
C ARG A 128 15.76 -22.18 -11.80
N GLN A 129 16.23 -21.47 -10.78
CA GLN A 129 15.39 -20.65 -9.91
C GLN A 129 14.83 -19.44 -10.66
N GLU A 130 15.60 -18.85 -11.57
CA GLU A 130 15.25 -17.74 -12.46
C GLU A 130 14.21 -18.18 -13.47
N SER A 131 14.38 -19.33 -14.12
CA SER A 131 13.36 -19.89 -15.02
C SER A 131 12.04 -20.12 -14.29
N LEU A 132 12.10 -20.73 -13.08
CA LEU A 132 10.93 -20.93 -12.24
C LEU A 132 10.33 -19.59 -11.78
N LEU A 133 11.14 -18.63 -11.35
CA LEU A 133 10.69 -17.33 -10.89
C LEU A 133 10.02 -16.56 -12.03
N ARG A 134 10.61 -16.56 -13.23
CA ARG A 134 10.01 -15.98 -14.44
C ARG A 134 8.68 -16.65 -14.78
N GLU A 135 8.60 -17.98 -14.69
CA GLU A 135 7.35 -18.71 -14.89
C GLU A 135 6.28 -18.31 -13.86
N LEU A 136 6.65 -18.20 -12.58
CA LEU A 136 5.76 -17.78 -11.51
C LEU A 136 5.30 -16.32 -11.67
N ILE A 137 6.21 -15.41 -12.02
CA ILE A 137 5.91 -14.00 -12.30
C ILE A 137 4.95 -13.90 -13.49
N ALA A 138 5.26 -14.58 -14.59
CA ALA A 138 4.39 -14.59 -15.78
C ALA A 138 3.01 -15.19 -15.47
N LYS A 139 2.95 -16.26 -14.68
CA LYS A 139 1.70 -16.86 -14.22
C LYS A 139 0.89 -15.88 -13.36
N HIS A 140 1.56 -15.17 -12.46
CA HIS A 140 0.95 -14.17 -11.59
C HIS A 140 0.40 -12.99 -12.41
N GLN A 141 1.21 -12.41 -13.31
CA GLN A 141 0.78 -11.34 -14.23
C GLN A 141 -0.43 -11.77 -15.07
N THR A 142 -0.40 -12.97 -15.64
CA THR A 142 -1.53 -13.49 -16.43
C THR A 142 -2.80 -13.64 -15.57
N SER A 143 -2.66 -14.05 -14.30
CA SER A 143 -3.79 -14.19 -13.39
C SER A 143 -4.36 -12.83 -12.98
N ASN A 144 -3.51 -11.85 -12.69
CA ASN A 144 -3.94 -10.48 -12.40
C ASN A 144 -4.66 -9.88 -13.61
N ALA A 145 -4.11 -10.05 -14.83
CA ALA A 145 -4.73 -9.57 -16.06
C ALA A 145 -6.16 -10.11 -16.23
N ARG A 146 -6.36 -11.43 -16.03
CA ARG A 146 -7.71 -12.03 -16.08
C ARG A 146 -8.62 -11.53 -14.96
N THR A 147 -8.07 -11.29 -13.78
CA THR A 147 -8.81 -10.75 -12.64
C THR A 147 -9.30 -9.32 -12.92
N ALA A 148 -8.48 -8.49 -13.59
CA ALA A 148 -8.89 -7.18 -14.07
C ALA A 148 -9.99 -7.24 -15.14
N ASP A 149 -10.02 -8.25 -16.02
CA ASP A 149 -11.16 -8.44 -16.94
C ASP A 149 -12.45 -8.76 -16.18
N ILE A 150 -12.35 -9.58 -15.14
CA ILE A 150 -13.50 -9.96 -14.31
C ILE A 150 -14.08 -8.73 -13.61
N LEU A 151 -13.25 -7.76 -13.22
CA LEU A 151 -13.69 -6.50 -12.62
C LEU A 151 -14.71 -5.73 -13.47
N LEU A 152 -14.62 -5.88 -14.80
CA LEU A 152 -15.50 -5.23 -15.78
C LEU A 152 -16.80 -6.01 -16.06
N ALA A 153 -16.93 -7.23 -15.54
CA ALA A 153 -18.11 -8.07 -15.75
C ALA A 153 -19.31 -7.60 -14.93
N GLY A 154 -20.51 -8.02 -15.34
CA GLY A 154 -21.78 -7.63 -14.72
C GLY A 154 -22.80 -7.09 -15.70
N GLU A 155 -24.07 -7.10 -15.33
CA GLU A 155 -25.18 -6.55 -16.10
C GLU A 155 -25.80 -5.31 -15.45
N SER A 156 -25.33 -4.89 -14.27
CA SER A 156 -25.77 -3.64 -13.64
C SER A 156 -25.47 -2.41 -14.52
N ASP A 157 -26.27 -1.36 -14.35
CA ASP A 157 -26.05 -0.05 -14.99
C ASP A 157 -24.64 0.50 -14.70
N ALA A 158 -24.14 0.27 -13.48
CA ALA A 158 -22.81 0.68 -13.04
C ALA A 158 -21.71 -0.09 -13.80
N ALA A 159 -21.87 -1.40 -14.01
CA ALA A 159 -20.93 -2.21 -14.78
C ALA A 159 -20.96 -1.85 -16.27
N GLU A 160 -22.14 -1.55 -16.84
CA GLU A 160 -22.25 -1.08 -18.22
C GLU A 160 -21.55 0.27 -18.42
N LEU A 161 -21.78 1.22 -17.51
CA LEU A 161 -21.12 2.53 -17.54
C LEU A 161 -19.59 2.39 -17.46
N LEU A 162 -19.09 1.55 -16.55
CA LEU A 162 -17.66 1.25 -16.43
C LEU A 162 -17.09 0.72 -17.75
N ARG A 163 -17.71 -0.29 -18.36
CA ARG A 163 -17.26 -0.86 -19.64
C ARG A 163 -17.24 0.16 -20.77
N ARG A 164 -18.26 1.02 -20.86
CA ARG A 164 -18.32 2.09 -21.86
C ARG A 164 -17.15 3.05 -21.69
N ARG A 165 -16.88 3.52 -20.46
CA ARG A 165 -15.76 4.43 -20.17
C ARG A 165 -14.40 3.77 -20.43
N VAL A 166 -14.21 2.52 -20.02
CA VAL A 166 -12.98 1.76 -20.32
C VAL A 166 -12.78 1.65 -21.84
N THR A 167 -13.83 1.30 -22.59
CA THR A 167 -13.75 1.22 -24.06
C THR A 167 -13.34 2.55 -24.67
N THR A 168 -13.94 3.67 -24.24
CA THR A 168 -13.53 5.01 -24.68
C THR A 168 -12.07 5.30 -24.33
N ALA A 169 -11.63 5.00 -23.11
CA ALA A 169 -10.26 5.26 -22.66
C ALA A 169 -9.23 4.42 -23.43
N THR A 170 -9.55 3.19 -23.82
CA THR A 170 -8.65 2.37 -24.66
C THR A 170 -8.46 2.93 -26.07
N SER A 171 -9.38 3.77 -26.55
CA SER A 171 -9.35 4.30 -27.93
C SER A 171 -8.55 5.59 -28.09
N MET A 172 -8.12 6.22 -26.98
CA MET A 172 -7.45 7.52 -27.02
C MET A 172 -6.37 7.66 -25.97
N ARG A 173 -5.24 8.26 -26.36
CA ARG A 173 -4.17 8.62 -25.45
C ARG A 173 -4.53 9.94 -24.73
N CYS A 174 -4.96 9.85 -23.48
CA CYS A 174 -5.35 11.00 -22.66
C CYS A 174 -4.91 10.84 -21.20
N HIS A 175 -4.87 11.95 -20.46
CA HIS A 175 -4.79 11.89 -19.00
C HIS A 175 -6.01 11.15 -18.45
N LEU A 176 -5.78 10.27 -17.50
CA LEU A 176 -6.79 9.34 -17.01
C LEU A 176 -6.83 9.38 -15.48
N GLY A 177 -8.02 9.56 -14.91
CA GLY A 177 -8.26 9.38 -13.48
C GLY A 177 -8.97 8.07 -13.22
N LEU A 178 -8.36 7.18 -12.45
CA LEU A 178 -8.96 5.93 -11.99
C LEU A 178 -9.40 6.08 -10.52
N PHE A 179 -10.71 6.08 -10.30
CA PHE A 179 -11.33 6.35 -9.01
C PHE A 179 -11.78 5.06 -8.36
N THR A 180 -10.93 4.54 -7.48
CA THR A 180 -11.04 3.26 -6.79
C THR A 180 -10.00 3.21 -5.67
N PRO A 181 -10.24 2.49 -4.56
CA PRO A 181 -9.15 2.13 -3.65
C PRO A 181 -7.98 1.52 -4.43
N THR A 182 -6.76 1.96 -4.12
CA THR A 182 -5.55 1.44 -4.79
C THR A 182 -5.35 -0.01 -4.38
N ASN A 183 -5.40 -0.91 -5.35
CA ASN A 183 -5.28 -2.34 -5.11
C ASN A 183 -4.74 -3.09 -6.35
N SER A 184 -4.54 -4.40 -6.23
CA SER A 184 -3.87 -5.18 -7.28
C SER A 184 -4.64 -5.18 -8.61
N SER A 185 -5.96 -5.35 -8.54
CA SER A 185 -6.84 -5.41 -9.70
C SER A 185 -6.99 -4.06 -10.41
N SER A 186 -7.07 -2.97 -9.65
CA SER A 186 -7.18 -1.61 -10.20
C SER A 186 -5.88 -1.14 -10.84
N ARG A 187 -4.71 -1.45 -10.24
CA ARG A 187 -3.40 -1.21 -10.86
C ARG A 187 -3.31 -1.93 -12.20
N GLU A 188 -3.67 -3.21 -12.23
CA GLU A 188 -3.64 -4.01 -13.46
C GLU A 188 -4.58 -3.42 -14.54
N LEU A 189 -5.77 -2.96 -14.17
CA LEU A 189 -6.66 -2.26 -15.10
C LEU A 189 -5.99 -0.99 -15.67
N ALA A 190 -5.29 -0.21 -14.85
CA ALA A 190 -4.56 0.98 -15.31
C ALA A 190 -3.44 0.62 -16.30
N LEU A 191 -2.68 -0.45 -16.05
CA LEU A 191 -1.66 -0.97 -16.97
C LEU A 191 -2.25 -1.35 -18.32
N ARG A 192 -3.39 -2.04 -18.32
CA ARG A 192 -4.04 -2.46 -19.57
C ARG A 192 -4.63 -1.29 -20.35
N LEU A 193 -5.16 -0.29 -19.64
CA LEU A 193 -5.59 0.95 -20.27
C LEU A 193 -4.40 1.66 -20.93
N HIS A 194 -3.23 1.70 -20.28
CA HIS A 194 -2.00 2.20 -20.87
C HIS A 194 -1.62 1.43 -22.14
N ASP A 195 -1.43 0.11 -22.04
CA ASP A 195 -0.97 -0.73 -23.16
C ASP A 195 -1.90 -0.67 -24.37
N ALA A 196 -3.21 -0.59 -24.15
CA ALA A 196 -4.19 -0.49 -25.22
C ALA A 196 -4.22 0.89 -25.91
N SER A 197 -4.10 1.97 -25.12
CA SER A 197 -4.24 3.35 -25.63
C SER A 197 -2.93 3.97 -26.09
N ALA A 198 -1.79 3.44 -25.64
CA ALA A 198 -0.44 3.93 -25.94
C ALA A 198 0.57 2.77 -26.07
N PRO A 199 0.38 1.86 -27.05
CA PRO A 199 1.24 0.68 -27.18
C PRO A 199 2.69 1.08 -27.46
N GLY A 200 3.63 0.52 -26.68
CA GLY A 200 5.07 0.78 -26.81
C GLY A 200 5.55 2.08 -26.16
N GLU A 201 4.67 2.86 -25.53
CA GLU A 201 5.06 4.03 -24.75
C GLU A 201 5.68 3.63 -23.41
N SER A 202 6.76 4.31 -23.01
CA SER A 202 7.41 4.04 -21.73
C SER A 202 6.49 4.38 -20.56
N LEU A 203 6.40 3.47 -19.60
CA LEU A 203 5.61 3.64 -18.38
C LEU A 203 6.52 3.66 -17.15
N THR A 204 6.29 4.62 -16.25
CA THR A 204 6.89 4.63 -14.92
C THR A 204 5.78 4.66 -13.88
N ILE A 205 5.82 3.71 -12.94
CA ILE A 205 4.82 3.59 -11.88
C ILE A 205 5.40 4.20 -10.62
N VAL A 206 4.66 5.12 -10.01
CA VAL A 206 5.09 5.96 -8.90
C VAL A 206 4.07 5.83 -7.79
N ASP A 207 4.51 5.48 -6.58
CA ASP A 207 3.64 5.48 -5.41
C ASP A 207 3.59 6.89 -4.81
N GLY A 208 2.52 7.63 -5.05
CA GLY A 208 2.40 9.03 -4.70
C GLY A 208 2.57 9.32 -3.22
N ALA A 209 2.08 8.44 -2.34
CA ALA A 209 2.22 8.59 -0.89
C ALA A 209 3.68 8.64 -0.42
N LEU A 210 4.59 8.10 -1.23
CA LEU A 210 6.01 7.93 -0.91
C LEU A 210 6.91 9.01 -1.53
N MET A 211 6.35 9.93 -2.32
CA MET A 211 7.13 10.75 -3.26
C MET A 211 7.03 12.22 -2.91
N ASP A 212 8.10 12.79 -2.37
CA ASP A 212 8.31 14.24 -2.37
C ASP A 212 8.84 14.72 -3.74
N ALA A 213 9.00 16.04 -3.90
CA ALA A 213 9.40 16.61 -5.19
C ALA A 213 10.77 16.11 -5.69
N GLU A 214 11.72 15.86 -4.77
CA GLU A 214 13.08 15.40 -5.11
C GLU A 214 13.07 13.92 -5.50
N LEU A 215 12.35 13.08 -4.75
CA LEU A 215 12.20 11.67 -5.03
C LEU A 215 11.47 11.41 -6.33
N LEU A 216 10.40 12.17 -6.58
CA LEU A 216 9.67 12.11 -7.84
C LEU A 216 10.61 12.44 -9.01
N GLU A 217 11.45 13.47 -8.88
CA GLU A 217 12.43 13.85 -9.90
C GLU A 217 13.46 12.75 -10.14
N ALA A 218 14.02 12.16 -9.09
CA ALA A 218 14.97 11.07 -9.21
C ALA A 218 14.35 9.82 -9.86
N TYR A 219 13.14 9.44 -9.42
CA TYR A 219 12.49 8.20 -9.85
C TYR A 219 11.90 8.30 -11.27
N ALA A 220 11.31 9.46 -11.62
CA ALA A 220 10.76 9.70 -12.95
C ALA A 220 11.80 10.23 -13.95
N ALA A 221 13.05 10.51 -13.52
CA ALA A 221 14.12 11.01 -14.39
C ALA A 221 14.25 10.25 -15.71
N PRO A 222 14.19 8.90 -15.77
CA PRO A 222 14.32 8.18 -17.03
C PRO A 222 13.18 8.48 -18.02
N ALA A 223 11.94 8.63 -17.52
CA ALA A 223 10.79 9.00 -18.34
C ALA A 223 10.87 10.47 -18.80
N ILE A 224 11.33 11.36 -17.94
CA ILE A 224 11.49 12.78 -18.28
C ILE A 224 12.65 12.99 -19.27
N GLN A 225 13.75 12.24 -19.11
CA GLN A 225 14.88 12.29 -20.02
C GLN A 225 14.53 11.73 -21.41
N SER A 226 13.74 10.65 -21.49
CA SER A 226 13.34 10.10 -22.79
C SER A 226 12.53 11.10 -23.63
N ILE A 227 11.71 11.93 -22.98
CA ILE A 227 10.98 13.04 -23.64
C ILE A 227 11.95 14.13 -24.13
N ASN A 228 13.01 14.43 -23.36
CA ASN A 228 13.96 15.52 -23.62
C ASN A 228 15.08 15.19 -24.62
N GLN A 229 15.18 13.96 -25.12
CA GLN A 229 16.21 13.61 -26.09
C GLN A 229 16.05 14.45 -27.37
N HIS A 230 17.15 15.11 -27.76
CA HIS A 230 17.19 16.22 -28.74
C HIS A 230 17.00 15.79 -30.21
N ASP A 231 16.62 14.55 -30.46
CA ASP A 231 16.33 14.12 -31.81
C ASP A 231 14.92 14.57 -32.22
N SER A 232 14.75 14.74 -33.53
CA SER A 232 13.54 15.24 -34.22
C SER A 232 12.20 14.54 -33.86
N HIS A 233 12.21 13.53 -33.00
CA HIS A 233 11.05 12.79 -32.50
C HIS A 233 11.11 12.74 -30.96
N ARG A 234 10.47 13.70 -30.28
CA ARG A 234 10.24 13.60 -28.83
C ARG A 234 9.49 12.31 -28.53
N SER A 235 10.04 11.47 -27.64
CA SER A 235 9.36 10.26 -27.19
C SER A 235 8.20 10.64 -26.26
N ASN A 236 7.16 9.82 -26.25
CA ASN A 236 6.08 9.94 -25.27
C ASN A 236 6.44 9.12 -24.02
N ALA A 237 5.97 9.57 -22.86
CA ALA A 237 6.05 8.81 -21.63
C ALA A 237 4.77 8.94 -20.80
N THR A 238 4.46 7.88 -20.06
CA THR A 238 3.33 7.82 -19.14
C THR A 238 3.84 7.65 -17.71
N LEU A 239 3.32 8.46 -16.78
CA LEU A 239 3.47 8.26 -15.35
C LEU A 239 2.15 7.72 -14.79
N LEU A 240 2.20 6.52 -14.19
CA LEU A 240 1.11 5.97 -13.39
C LEU A 240 1.37 6.33 -11.93
N ILE A 241 0.55 7.21 -11.37
CA ILE A 241 0.64 7.63 -9.97
C ILE A 241 -0.37 6.84 -9.14
N GLU A 242 0.10 5.88 -8.36
CA GLU A 242 -0.70 5.20 -7.34
C GLU A 242 -0.92 6.11 -6.14
N ARG A 243 -2.07 6.04 -5.47
CA ARG A 243 -2.39 6.86 -4.29
C ARG A 243 -2.08 8.35 -4.50
N LEU A 244 -2.52 8.91 -5.64
CA LEU A 244 -2.30 10.33 -5.96
C LEU A 244 -2.93 11.25 -4.91
N ASP A 245 -4.00 10.80 -4.26
CA ASP A 245 -4.67 11.49 -3.15
C ASP A 245 -3.87 11.55 -1.85
N GLU A 246 -2.80 10.74 -1.73
CA GLU A 246 -1.87 10.74 -0.59
C GLU A 246 -0.54 11.44 -0.94
N MET A 247 -0.41 11.99 -2.16
CA MET A 247 0.84 12.62 -2.61
C MET A 247 1.09 13.96 -1.90
N PRO A 248 2.32 14.22 -1.39
CA PRO A 248 2.72 15.53 -0.87
C PRO A 248 2.50 16.70 -1.86
N ASP A 249 2.13 17.87 -1.32
CA ASP A 249 1.80 19.07 -2.12
C ASP A 249 2.93 19.53 -3.05
N ASP A 250 4.19 19.43 -2.60
CA ASP A 250 5.37 19.82 -3.38
C ASP A 250 5.58 18.91 -4.61
N ALA A 251 5.38 17.60 -4.46
CA ALA A 251 5.40 16.64 -5.56
C ALA A 251 4.23 16.88 -6.54
N GLN A 252 3.04 17.22 -6.04
CA GLN A 252 1.91 17.56 -6.89
C GLN A 252 2.16 18.83 -7.72
N VAL A 253 2.78 19.85 -7.13
CA VAL A 253 3.18 21.06 -7.86
C VAL A 253 4.19 20.71 -8.95
N LYS A 254 5.18 19.87 -8.65
CA LYS A 254 6.18 19.41 -9.63
C LYS A 254 5.54 18.63 -10.79
N LEU A 255 4.61 17.70 -10.49
CA LEU A 255 3.85 16.99 -11.53
C LEU A 255 3.07 17.94 -12.44
N SER A 256 2.41 18.93 -11.85
CA SER A 256 1.65 19.94 -12.60
C SER A 256 2.56 20.72 -13.55
N GLN A 257 3.73 21.15 -13.07
CA GLN A 257 4.73 21.84 -13.88
C GLN A 257 5.24 20.97 -15.02
N TRP A 258 5.49 19.68 -14.77
CA TRP A 258 5.92 18.77 -15.82
C TRP A 258 4.87 18.57 -16.91
N VAL A 259 3.60 18.40 -16.55
CA VAL A 259 2.53 18.31 -17.55
C VAL A 259 2.45 19.58 -18.38
N GLU A 260 2.61 20.76 -17.75
CA GLU A 260 2.63 22.04 -18.47
C GLU A 260 3.84 22.15 -19.41
N VAL A 261 5.03 21.74 -18.97
CA VAL A 261 6.28 21.85 -19.74
C VAL A 261 6.35 20.83 -20.89
N PHE A 262 5.95 19.58 -20.65
CA PHE A 262 6.04 18.50 -21.63
C PHE A 262 4.79 18.36 -22.50
N GLY A 263 3.67 18.96 -22.07
CA GLY A 263 2.40 18.94 -22.79
C GLY A 263 1.98 17.51 -23.13
N ASP A 264 1.58 17.31 -24.39
CA ASP A 264 1.09 16.02 -24.89
C ASP A 264 2.14 14.90 -24.82
N HIS A 265 3.44 15.18 -24.65
CA HIS A 265 4.44 14.12 -24.53
C HIS A 265 4.41 13.40 -23.18
N LEU A 266 3.89 14.04 -22.13
CA LEU A 266 3.75 13.44 -20.81
C LEU A 266 2.29 13.13 -20.51
N ARG A 267 1.97 11.84 -20.40
CA ARG A 267 0.66 11.38 -19.97
C ARG A 267 0.68 11.05 -18.47
N LEU A 268 -0.41 11.36 -17.79
CA LEU A 268 -0.64 10.95 -16.41
C LEU A 268 -1.81 9.97 -16.34
N ILE A 269 -1.61 8.87 -15.61
CA ILE A 269 -2.69 8.01 -15.11
C ILE A 269 -2.64 8.13 -13.59
N GLY A 270 -3.64 8.74 -12.96
CA GLY A 270 -3.71 8.85 -11.51
C GLY A 270 -4.72 7.86 -10.93
N MET A 271 -4.34 7.17 -9.86
CA MET A 271 -5.25 6.35 -9.06
C MET A 271 -5.59 7.08 -7.76
N LEU A 272 -6.89 7.13 -7.45
CA LEU A 272 -7.42 7.91 -6.34
C LEU A 272 -8.50 7.12 -5.59
N ASP A 273 -8.43 7.04 -4.26
CA ASP A 273 -9.50 6.45 -3.46
C ASP A 273 -10.66 7.45 -3.26
N PRO A 274 -11.87 7.19 -3.80
CA PRO A 274 -13.02 8.08 -3.64
C PRO A 274 -13.40 8.33 -2.18
N ALA A 275 -13.15 7.40 -1.25
CA ALA A 275 -13.48 7.62 0.16
C ALA A 275 -12.56 8.67 0.81
N ARG A 276 -11.25 8.60 0.57
CA ARG A 276 -10.27 9.56 1.12
C ARG A 276 -10.47 10.96 0.56
N VAL A 277 -10.72 11.00 -0.74
CA VAL A 277 -11.13 12.19 -1.47
C VAL A 277 -12.31 12.92 -0.82
N MET A 278 -13.27 12.18 -0.25
CA MET A 278 -14.49 12.68 0.38
C MET A 278 -14.34 12.99 1.88
N GLU A 279 -13.35 12.43 2.56
CA GLU A 279 -13.07 12.67 4.00
C GLU A 279 -12.36 13.98 4.26
N ASN A 280 -11.38 14.32 3.42
CA ASN A 280 -10.63 15.57 3.50
C ASN A 280 -11.56 16.80 3.28
N HIS A 281 -12.79 16.56 2.83
CA HIS A 281 -13.82 17.54 2.46
C HIS A 281 -14.52 18.13 3.68
N LEU A 282 -14.59 17.38 4.79
CA LEU A 282 -15.20 17.83 6.04
C LEU A 282 -14.45 19.00 6.69
N HIS A 283 -13.23 19.33 6.23
CA HIS A 283 -12.38 20.37 6.81
C HIS A 283 -12.23 21.64 5.95
N ARG A 284 -12.84 21.72 4.76
CA ARG A 284 -12.73 22.92 3.90
C ARG A 284 -13.92 23.09 2.95
N GLY A 285 -14.84 24.00 3.32
CA GLY A 285 -15.66 24.84 2.44
C GLY A 285 -16.64 24.18 1.46
N GLU A 286 -17.73 24.89 1.17
CA GLU A 286 -18.62 24.58 0.03
C GLU A 286 -17.81 24.47 -1.29
N PRO A 287 -18.29 23.70 -2.29
CA PRO A 287 -17.65 23.66 -3.59
C PRO A 287 -17.52 25.07 -4.16
N ASP A 288 -16.27 25.51 -4.39
CA ASP A 288 -15.94 26.86 -4.86
C ASP A 288 -16.53 27.19 -6.26
N ASP A 289 -17.06 26.20 -6.99
CA ASP A 289 -17.51 26.35 -8.38
C ASP A 289 -18.79 25.54 -8.70
N PRO A 290 -19.90 26.15 -9.17
CA PRO A 290 -21.10 25.44 -9.61
C PRO A 290 -20.88 24.49 -10.80
N LEU A 291 -19.83 24.70 -11.60
CA LEU A 291 -19.46 23.78 -12.68
C LEU A 291 -18.93 22.44 -12.11
N ASP A 292 -18.23 22.47 -10.98
CA ASP A 292 -17.70 21.27 -10.33
C ASP A 292 -18.82 20.38 -9.79
N ALA A 293 -19.90 20.98 -9.27
CA ALA A 293 -21.11 20.27 -8.84
C ALA A 293 -21.81 19.58 -10.02
N GLN A 294 -21.88 20.25 -11.18
CA GLN A 294 -22.50 19.70 -12.39
C GLN A 294 -21.68 18.57 -13.02
N ILE A 295 -20.35 18.73 -13.07
CA ILE A 295 -19.43 17.67 -13.53
C ILE A 295 -19.54 16.46 -12.62
N ALA A 296 -19.55 16.67 -11.30
CA ALA A 296 -19.69 15.58 -10.33
C ALA A 296 -21.01 14.82 -10.46
N GLU A 297 -22.11 15.52 -10.67
CA GLU A 297 -23.43 14.93 -10.91
C GLU A 297 -23.45 14.13 -12.23
N LEU A 298 -22.93 14.69 -13.32
CA LEU A 298 -22.85 14.03 -14.64
C LEU A 298 -21.87 12.85 -14.67
N THR A 299 -20.83 12.88 -13.83
CA THR A 299 -19.78 11.86 -13.82
C THR A 299 -19.93 10.83 -12.71
N HIS A 300 -20.92 10.97 -11.83
CA HIS A 300 -21.09 10.21 -10.59
C HIS A 300 -19.84 10.24 -9.70
N MET A 301 -19.23 11.43 -9.60
CA MET A 301 -17.98 11.68 -8.90
C MET A 301 -18.22 12.52 -7.63
N PRO A 302 -17.32 12.46 -6.62
CA PRO A 302 -17.35 13.40 -5.50
C PRO A 302 -17.15 14.85 -5.98
N GLN A 303 -17.93 15.79 -5.40
CA GLN A 303 -18.06 17.18 -5.88
C GLN A 303 -16.78 18.01 -5.77
N ALA A 304 -15.98 17.83 -4.72
CA ALA A 304 -14.59 18.26 -4.69
C ALA A 304 -13.69 17.15 -4.16
N VAL A 305 -12.40 17.29 -4.46
CA VAL A 305 -11.40 16.34 -4.04
C VAL A 305 -10.35 17.09 -3.26
N THR A 306 -10.44 16.96 -1.96
CA THR A 306 -9.53 17.58 -1.01
C THR A 306 -8.29 16.71 -0.84
N GLY A 307 -7.11 17.35 -0.88
CA GLY A 307 -5.81 16.65 -0.90
C GLY A 307 -5.14 16.62 -2.26
N ILE A 308 -5.79 17.11 -3.33
CA ILE A 308 -5.19 17.21 -4.66
C ILE A 308 -5.30 18.63 -5.22
N ALA A 309 -4.19 19.13 -5.78
CA ALA A 309 -4.14 20.42 -6.45
C ALA A 309 -5.12 20.48 -7.63
N LYS A 310 -5.87 21.60 -7.73
CA LYS A 310 -6.89 21.83 -8.78
C LYS A 310 -6.39 21.52 -10.20
N PRO A 311 -5.16 21.91 -10.62
CA PRO A 311 -4.65 21.56 -11.94
C PRO A 311 -4.60 20.05 -12.21
N LEU A 312 -4.09 19.25 -11.26
CA LEU A 312 -4.05 17.79 -11.39
C LEU A 312 -5.44 17.19 -11.41
N MET A 313 -6.34 17.66 -10.53
CA MET A 313 -7.72 17.17 -10.50
C MET A 313 -8.45 17.40 -11.82
N ASN A 314 -8.24 18.55 -12.47
CA ASN A 314 -8.80 18.82 -13.79
C ASN A 314 -8.32 17.82 -14.85
N LEU A 315 -7.04 17.43 -14.80
CA LEU A 315 -6.49 16.39 -15.69
C LEU A 315 -7.14 15.03 -15.42
N MET A 316 -7.33 14.65 -14.15
CA MET A 316 -7.95 13.37 -13.77
C MET A 316 -9.43 13.31 -14.13
N ARG A 317 -10.12 14.46 -14.11
CA ARG A 317 -11.54 14.61 -14.49
C ARG A 317 -11.77 14.63 -16.00
N ALA A 318 -10.72 14.76 -16.83
CA ALA A 318 -10.85 14.76 -18.28
C ALA A 318 -11.35 13.40 -18.81
N MET A 319 -10.84 12.30 -18.26
CA MET A 319 -11.33 10.95 -18.52
C MET A 319 -11.42 10.17 -17.19
N PRO A 320 -12.53 10.32 -16.44
CA PRO A 320 -12.69 9.66 -15.15
C PRO A 320 -13.24 8.25 -15.34
N ILE A 321 -12.55 7.24 -14.83
CA ILE A 321 -13.04 5.86 -14.73
C ILE A 321 -13.27 5.56 -13.26
N THR A 322 -14.54 5.41 -12.87
CA THR A 322 -14.91 5.03 -11.50
C THR A 322 -15.20 3.56 -11.46
N ILE A 323 -14.50 2.82 -10.61
CA ILE A 323 -14.79 1.40 -10.38
C ILE A 323 -15.89 1.35 -9.32
N PRO A 324 -17.09 0.85 -9.66
CA PRO A 324 -18.20 0.82 -8.72
C PRO A 324 -17.92 -0.23 -7.64
N ARG A 325 -18.19 0.17 -6.39
CA ARG A 325 -18.05 -0.74 -5.25
C ARG A 325 -19.02 -1.90 -5.37
N LEU A 326 -18.66 -3.08 -4.87
CA LEU A 326 -19.53 -4.26 -4.90
C LEU A 326 -20.90 -4.01 -4.26
N LYS A 327 -20.97 -3.14 -3.24
CA LYS A 327 -22.25 -2.75 -2.59
C LYS A 327 -23.21 -1.98 -3.51
N ASP A 328 -22.70 -1.33 -4.56
CA ASP A 328 -23.46 -0.50 -5.52
C ASP A 328 -23.81 -1.29 -6.78
N ARG A 329 -23.31 -2.53 -6.92
CA ARG A 329 -23.61 -3.49 -7.99
C ARG A 329 -23.80 -4.91 -7.44
N ARG A 330 -24.65 -5.04 -6.41
CA ARG A 330 -24.82 -6.32 -5.68
C ARG A 330 -25.36 -7.44 -6.55
N GLU A 331 -26.15 -7.09 -7.56
CA GLU A 331 -26.68 -7.99 -8.58
C GLU A 331 -25.58 -8.66 -9.41
N ASP A 332 -24.39 -8.05 -9.51
CA ASP A 332 -23.25 -8.59 -10.25
C ASP A 332 -22.40 -9.55 -9.42
N ILE A 333 -22.52 -9.53 -8.08
CA ILE A 333 -21.72 -10.37 -7.17
C ILE A 333 -21.75 -11.85 -7.56
N PRO A 334 -22.89 -12.48 -7.92
CA PRO A 334 -22.89 -13.88 -8.34
C PRO A 334 -22.04 -14.18 -9.58
N THR A 335 -22.08 -13.27 -10.56
CA THR A 335 -21.29 -13.36 -11.80
C THR A 335 -19.81 -13.19 -11.50
N LEU A 336 -19.45 -12.18 -10.69
CA LEU A 336 -18.08 -11.89 -10.29
C LEU A 336 -17.50 -13.03 -9.45
N ALA A 337 -18.21 -13.51 -8.43
CA ALA A 337 -17.78 -14.60 -7.56
C ALA A 337 -17.51 -15.89 -8.33
N THR A 338 -18.39 -16.23 -9.28
CA THR A 338 -18.22 -17.43 -10.12
C THR A 338 -16.99 -17.30 -11.03
N ALA A 339 -16.76 -16.13 -11.61
CA ALA A 339 -15.60 -15.89 -12.47
C ALA A 339 -14.29 -15.87 -11.67
N LEU A 340 -14.27 -15.24 -10.50
CA LEU A 340 -13.11 -15.23 -9.59
C LEU A 340 -12.78 -16.62 -9.07
N LEU A 341 -13.78 -17.44 -8.75
CA LEU A 341 -13.58 -18.83 -8.36
C LEU A 341 -12.93 -19.66 -9.48
N ARG A 342 -13.37 -19.47 -10.73
CA ARG A 342 -12.73 -20.09 -11.90
C ARG A 342 -11.28 -19.62 -12.06
N GLU A 343 -11.02 -18.34 -11.85
CA GLU A 343 -9.65 -17.82 -11.95
C GLU A 343 -8.74 -18.37 -10.85
N ALA A 344 -9.19 -18.38 -9.60
CA ALA A 344 -8.47 -18.96 -8.47
C ALA A 344 -8.17 -20.45 -8.71
N HIS A 345 -9.11 -21.18 -9.31
CA HIS A 345 -8.91 -22.57 -9.69
C HIS A 345 -7.84 -22.75 -10.76
N ARG A 346 -7.80 -21.85 -11.76
CA ARG A 346 -6.77 -21.87 -12.81
C ARG A 346 -5.39 -21.47 -12.29
N SER A 347 -5.30 -20.54 -11.34
CA SER A 347 -4.03 -20.02 -10.82
C SER A 347 -3.43 -20.89 -9.71
N GLY A 348 -4.27 -21.55 -8.90
CA GLY A 348 -3.88 -22.17 -7.63
C GLY A 348 -3.06 -23.47 -7.66
N GLN A 349 -2.92 -24.19 -8.79
CA GLN A 349 -2.15 -25.44 -8.81
C GLN A 349 -1.11 -25.54 -9.94
N PRO A 350 0.11 -26.02 -9.65
CA PRO A 350 1.03 -26.50 -10.67
C PRO A 350 0.61 -27.92 -11.11
N GLN A 351 0.55 -28.13 -12.42
CA GLN A 351 0.61 -29.44 -13.10
C GLN A 351 -0.62 -30.35 -13.18
N LYS A 352 -1.75 -30.10 -12.51
CA LYS A 352 -2.97 -30.87 -12.83
C LYS A 352 -3.78 -30.17 -13.93
N ARG A 353 -3.84 -30.82 -15.10
CA ARG A 353 -4.84 -30.56 -16.14
C ARG A 353 -6.22 -30.91 -15.58
N MET A 354 -6.77 -30.07 -14.71
CA MET A 354 -8.16 -30.17 -14.32
C MET A 354 -9.00 -29.55 -15.44
N SER A 355 -9.99 -30.31 -15.87
CA SER A 355 -11.05 -29.84 -16.75
C SER A 355 -11.96 -28.90 -15.92
N ASP A 356 -12.68 -28.00 -16.57
CA ASP A 356 -13.72 -27.17 -15.91
C ASP A 356 -14.76 -28.02 -15.14
N SER A 357 -14.80 -29.34 -15.40
CA SER A 357 -15.61 -30.33 -14.68
C SER A 357 -15.24 -30.51 -13.20
N ASP A 358 -14.03 -30.16 -12.79
CA ASP A 358 -13.56 -30.37 -11.42
C ASP A 358 -13.76 -29.13 -10.52
N LEU A 359 -14.31 -28.05 -11.08
CA LEU A 359 -14.58 -26.81 -10.34
C LEU A 359 -15.75 -27.00 -9.36
N PRO A 360 -15.55 -26.74 -8.05
CA PRO A 360 -16.64 -26.76 -7.08
C PRO A 360 -17.72 -25.72 -7.40
N ARG A 361 -18.99 -26.09 -7.25
CA ARG A 361 -20.13 -25.18 -7.46
C ARG A 361 -20.40 -24.36 -6.20
N LEU A 362 -20.68 -23.07 -6.36
CA LEU A 362 -21.17 -22.24 -5.25
C LEU A 362 -22.59 -22.69 -4.85
N GLY A 363 -22.76 -23.04 -3.59
CA GLY A 363 -24.06 -23.34 -3.00
C GLY A 363 -24.90 -22.07 -2.83
N ARG A 364 -26.23 -22.21 -2.82
CA ARG A 364 -27.15 -21.08 -2.59
C ARG A 364 -26.86 -20.36 -1.28
N ASP A 365 -26.57 -21.12 -0.23
CA ASP A 365 -26.20 -20.60 1.10
C ASP A 365 -24.90 -19.78 1.10
N ALA A 366 -23.93 -20.14 0.26
CA ALA A 366 -22.73 -19.33 0.06
C ALA A 366 -23.06 -18.07 -0.74
N MET A 367 -23.85 -18.19 -1.81
CA MET A 367 -24.23 -17.07 -2.66
C MET A 367 -25.02 -16.02 -1.88
N ASP A 368 -26.00 -16.44 -1.08
CA ASP A 368 -26.79 -15.55 -0.22
C ASP A 368 -25.89 -14.78 0.76
N ALA A 369 -24.88 -15.45 1.34
CA ALA A 369 -23.93 -14.81 2.25
C ALA A 369 -23.04 -13.78 1.51
N LEU A 370 -22.57 -14.10 0.31
CA LEU A 370 -21.76 -13.20 -0.52
C LEU A 370 -22.55 -11.96 -0.95
N THR A 371 -23.82 -12.12 -1.33
CA THR A 371 -24.67 -10.99 -1.75
C THR A 371 -25.09 -10.08 -0.59
N LEU A 372 -25.24 -10.63 0.63
CA LEU A 372 -25.62 -9.85 1.81
C LEU A 372 -24.45 -9.09 2.45
N TYR A 373 -23.23 -9.57 2.29
CA TYR A 373 -22.04 -8.98 2.90
C TYR A 373 -21.73 -7.58 2.30
N PRO A 374 -21.30 -6.59 3.11
CA PRO A 374 -21.14 -5.20 2.66
C PRO A 374 -19.87 -4.94 1.82
N TRP A 375 -18.90 -5.86 1.78
CA TRP A 375 -17.65 -5.74 1.03
C TRP A 375 -16.82 -4.48 1.38
N PRO A 376 -16.33 -4.34 2.62
CA PRO A 376 -15.51 -3.20 3.04
C PRO A 376 -14.23 -3.03 2.20
N ASN A 377 -13.63 -4.13 1.76
CA ASN A 377 -12.40 -4.15 0.95
C ASN A 377 -12.70 -4.50 -0.53
N ASP A 378 -13.97 -4.40 -0.91
CA ASP A 378 -14.47 -4.42 -2.30
C ASP A 378 -14.04 -5.68 -3.10
N PHE A 379 -13.64 -5.50 -4.36
CA PHE A 379 -13.38 -6.58 -5.31
C PHE A 379 -12.22 -7.51 -4.90
N ASP A 380 -11.14 -6.97 -4.33
CA ASP A 380 -9.97 -7.76 -3.93
C ASP A 380 -10.32 -8.68 -2.74
N GLU A 381 -11.20 -8.24 -1.83
CA GLU A 381 -11.74 -9.09 -0.75
C GLU A 381 -12.57 -10.25 -1.29
N LEU A 382 -13.39 -10.00 -2.34
CA LEU A 382 -14.14 -11.05 -3.00
C LEU A 382 -13.21 -12.06 -3.68
N ALA A 383 -12.16 -11.59 -4.36
CA ALA A 383 -11.17 -12.44 -4.99
C ALA A 383 -10.44 -13.32 -3.96
N GLU A 384 -9.98 -12.73 -2.86
CA GLU A 384 -9.35 -13.46 -1.75
C GLU A 384 -10.34 -14.45 -1.14
N ALA A 385 -11.58 -14.05 -0.88
CA ALA A 385 -12.61 -14.92 -0.32
C ALA A 385 -12.87 -16.15 -1.19
N MET A 386 -12.87 -16.00 -2.52
CA MET A 386 -13.05 -17.12 -3.46
C MET A 386 -11.85 -18.07 -3.46
N GLY A 387 -10.62 -17.53 -3.48
CA GLY A 387 -9.41 -18.36 -3.37
C GLY A 387 -9.35 -19.11 -2.04
N SER A 388 -9.70 -18.42 -0.94
CA SER A 388 -9.75 -18.98 0.41
C SER A 388 -10.84 -20.05 0.56
N ALA A 389 -11.99 -19.88 -0.09
CA ALA A 389 -13.07 -20.87 -0.09
C ALA A 389 -12.68 -22.12 -0.90
N LEU A 390 -12.03 -21.93 -2.06
CA LEU A 390 -11.51 -23.02 -2.88
C LEU A 390 -10.43 -23.83 -2.16
N GLY A 391 -9.58 -23.20 -1.35
CA GLY A 391 -8.59 -23.90 -0.53
C GLY A 391 -9.18 -24.73 0.62
N ARG A 392 -10.39 -24.38 1.09
CA ARG A 392 -11.05 -25.06 2.24
C ARG A 392 -12.04 -26.13 1.84
N VAL A 393 -12.56 -26.09 0.61
CA VAL A 393 -13.62 -27.02 0.19
C VAL A 393 -13.07 -28.43 0.01
N VAL A 394 -13.81 -29.39 0.54
CA VAL A 394 -13.59 -30.82 0.30
C VAL A 394 -14.84 -31.35 -0.40
N GLY A 395 -14.74 -31.55 -1.72
CA GLY A 395 -15.86 -31.98 -2.56
C GLY A 395 -16.21 -30.99 -3.67
N ASP A 396 -17.40 -31.15 -4.25
CA ASP A 396 -17.85 -30.43 -5.45
C ASP A 396 -18.75 -29.21 -5.16
N ARG A 397 -18.93 -28.84 -3.88
CA ARG A 397 -19.81 -27.75 -3.47
C ARG A 397 -19.20 -26.86 -2.39
N ILE A 398 -19.10 -25.56 -2.68
CA ILE A 398 -18.74 -24.51 -1.73
C ILE A 398 -20.02 -24.00 -1.06
N GLY A 399 -20.32 -24.50 0.15
CA GLY A 399 -21.31 -23.90 1.06
C GLY A 399 -20.76 -22.73 1.89
N ARG A 400 -21.64 -22.11 2.69
CA ARG A 400 -21.32 -20.98 3.58
C ARG A 400 -20.13 -21.29 4.50
N ASP A 401 -20.05 -22.51 5.00
CA ASP A 401 -18.98 -22.99 5.89
C ASP A 401 -17.60 -23.13 5.24
N HIS A 402 -17.43 -22.70 3.98
CA HIS A 402 -16.13 -22.61 3.34
C HIS A 402 -15.65 -21.15 3.16
N LEU A 403 -16.53 -20.15 3.25
CA LEU A 403 -16.18 -18.72 3.08
C LEU A 403 -15.26 -18.18 4.19
N PRO A 404 -14.65 -16.99 4.13
CA PRO A 404 -13.97 -16.41 5.29
C PRO A 404 -14.90 -16.21 6.50
N LEU A 405 -14.36 -16.30 7.72
CA LEU A 405 -15.15 -16.19 8.96
C LEU A 405 -15.96 -14.88 9.01
N VAL A 406 -15.36 -13.76 8.59
CA VAL A 406 -15.99 -12.43 8.55
C VAL A 406 -17.27 -12.40 7.69
N ILE A 407 -17.30 -13.17 6.60
CA ILE A 407 -18.48 -13.31 5.74
C ILE A 407 -19.49 -14.28 6.36
N ARG A 408 -19.01 -15.39 6.95
CA ARG A 408 -19.87 -16.39 7.59
C ARG A 408 -20.64 -15.84 8.79
N SER A 409 -19.96 -15.03 9.61
CA SER A 409 -20.50 -14.47 10.84
C SER A 409 -21.40 -13.26 10.61
N TYR A 410 -21.33 -12.62 9.44
CA TYR A 410 -22.19 -11.51 9.10
C TYR A 410 -23.68 -11.90 9.18
N ARG A 411 -24.45 -11.07 9.89
CA ARG A 411 -25.90 -11.21 10.08
C ARG A 411 -26.54 -9.84 9.85
N VAL A 412 -27.53 -9.79 8.97
CA VAL A 412 -28.41 -8.62 8.85
C VAL A 412 -29.42 -8.72 9.99
N GLY A 413 -29.12 -8.08 11.12
CA GLY A 413 -30.08 -7.89 12.22
C GLY A 413 -30.98 -6.67 11.96
N PRO A 414 -32.18 -6.58 12.58
CA PRO A 414 -32.88 -5.31 12.65
C PRO A 414 -31.96 -4.31 13.35
N ARG A 415 -31.61 -3.22 12.66
CA ARG A 415 -30.94 -2.07 13.26
C ARG A 415 -31.82 -1.59 14.41
N THR A 416 -31.42 -1.88 15.64
CA THR A 416 -31.91 -1.11 16.78
C THR A 416 -31.35 0.29 16.59
N GLU A 417 -32.18 1.33 16.66
CA GLU A 417 -31.85 2.75 16.43
C GLU A 417 -30.75 3.32 17.37
N SER A 418 -30.06 2.48 18.13
CA SER A 418 -28.93 2.81 19.01
C SER A 418 -27.55 2.44 18.44
N GLU A 419 -27.46 1.77 17.30
CA GLU A 419 -26.18 1.52 16.62
C GLU A 419 -26.01 2.57 15.52
N GLN A 420 -25.43 3.71 15.93
CA GLN A 420 -24.75 4.63 15.02
C GLN A 420 -23.73 3.83 14.17
N GLU A 421 -23.43 4.38 12.99
CA GLU A 421 -22.51 3.85 11.98
C GLU A 421 -21.35 3.02 12.53
N PRO A 422 -20.83 2.01 11.81
CA PRO A 422 -19.57 1.40 12.20
C PRO A 422 -18.54 2.53 12.20
N GLU A 423 -18.25 3.06 13.39
CA GLU A 423 -17.13 3.94 13.61
C GLU A 423 -15.95 3.19 13.00
N ARG A 424 -15.33 3.88 12.04
CA ARG A 424 -13.95 3.61 11.67
C ARG A 424 -13.21 3.33 12.97
N ILE A 425 -12.38 2.29 12.96
CA ILE A 425 -11.40 2.10 14.02
C ILE A 425 -10.38 3.25 13.86
N GLU A 426 -10.81 4.46 14.19
CA GLU A 426 -9.91 5.48 14.69
C GLU A 426 -9.49 4.96 16.05
N ASN A 427 -8.20 4.75 16.23
CA ASN A 427 -7.58 4.51 17.53
C ASN A 427 -7.68 5.79 18.41
N ASN A 428 -8.88 6.35 18.56
CA ASN A 428 -9.15 7.44 19.46
C ASN A 428 -9.64 6.82 20.77
N PHE A 429 -8.68 6.36 21.57
CA PHE A 429 -8.88 6.04 22.98
C PHE A 429 -9.23 7.33 23.75
N ARG A 430 -10.42 7.88 23.52
CA ARG A 430 -11.00 8.94 24.35
C ARG A 430 -11.77 8.29 25.48
N ILE A 431 -11.05 8.03 26.56
CA ILE A 431 -11.65 7.78 27.86
C ILE A 431 -11.95 9.18 28.44
N ASP A 432 -13.21 9.61 28.40
CA ASP A 432 -13.61 10.92 28.96
C ASP A 432 -13.38 10.98 30.50
N SER A 433 -13.32 9.83 31.16
CA SER A 433 -12.77 9.65 32.52
C SER A 433 -12.58 8.16 32.84
N LEU A 434 -11.37 7.74 33.23
CA LEU A 434 -11.08 6.33 33.59
C LEU A 434 -11.94 5.88 34.76
N ASP A 435 -12.21 6.78 35.70
CA ASP A 435 -13.00 6.49 36.89
C ASP A 435 -14.46 6.18 36.52
N GLU A 436 -15.04 6.89 35.56
CA GLU A 436 -16.42 6.65 35.11
C GLU A 436 -16.56 5.33 34.35
N ALA A 437 -15.59 5.01 33.48
CA ALA A 437 -15.56 3.76 32.74
C ALA A 437 -15.41 2.55 33.67
N VAL A 438 -14.50 2.62 34.64
CA VAL A 438 -14.30 1.59 35.65
C VAL A 438 -15.55 1.45 36.53
N GLN A 439 -16.19 2.55 36.92
CA GLN A 439 -17.39 2.50 37.75
C GLN A 439 -18.60 1.89 37.02
N LYS A 440 -18.76 2.19 35.72
CA LYS A 440 -19.81 1.58 34.89
C LYS A 440 -19.60 0.07 34.76
N TYR A 441 -18.37 -0.35 34.49
CA TYR A 441 -18.02 -1.77 34.37
C TYR A 441 -18.15 -2.51 35.72
N GLU A 442 -17.75 -1.88 36.84
CA GLU A 442 -17.90 -2.43 38.18
C GLU A 442 -19.38 -2.65 38.53
N ARG A 443 -20.26 -1.70 38.20
CA ARG A 443 -21.71 -1.82 38.44
C ARG A 443 -22.33 -2.97 37.64
N GLU A 444 -21.97 -3.09 36.37
CA GLU A 444 -22.46 -4.17 35.49
C GLU A 444 -22.03 -5.56 35.99
N LEU A 445 -20.79 -5.69 36.49
CA LEU A 445 -20.32 -6.93 37.11
C LEU A 445 -21.08 -7.27 38.39
N ILE A 446 -21.36 -6.26 39.23
CA ILE A 446 -22.13 -6.45 40.47
C ILE A 446 -23.56 -6.92 40.16
N GLU A 447 -24.23 -6.33 39.18
CA GLU A 447 -25.58 -6.72 38.76
C GLU A 447 -25.61 -8.16 38.24
N ARG A 448 -24.72 -8.52 37.32
CA ARG A 448 -24.63 -9.91 36.80
C ARG A 448 -24.37 -10.92 37.91
N ALA A 449 -23.50 -10.59 38.86
CA ALA A 449 -23.21 -11.49 39.99
C ALA A 449 -24.40 -11.63 40.95
N MET A 450 -25.20 -10.56 41.13
CA MET A 450 -26.41 -10.56 41.93
C MET A 450 -27.54 -11.37 41.28
N GLU A 451 -27.73 -11.24 39.96
CA GLU A 451 -28.67 -12.04 39.17
C GLU A 451 -28.30 -13.53 39.21
N ALA A 452 -27.03 -13.86 38.92
CA ALA A 452 -26.54 -15.23 38.91
C ALA A 452 -26.55 -15.89 40.30
N SER A 453 -26.62 -15.09 41.36
CA SER A 453 -26.72 -15.53 42.75
C SER A 453 -28.15 -15.42 43.32
N GLN A 454 -29.14 -15.10 42.47
CA GLN A 454 -30.56 -14.95 42.85
C GLN A 454 -30.76 -14.02 44.06
N GLY A 455 -30.02 -12.92 44.12
CA GLY A 455 -30.08 -11.94 45.21
C GLY A 455 -29.32 -12.32 46.48
N ASN A 456 -28.64 -13.47 46.53
CA ASN A 456 -27.78 -13.83 47.66
C ASN A 456 -26.47 -13.03 47.65
N LYS A 457 -26.44 -11.94 48.44
CA LYS A 457 -25.32 -11.01 48.56
C LYS A 457 -23.99 -11.67 49.01
N ALA A 458 -24.05 -12.75 49.78
CA ALA A 458 -22.85 -13.46 50.24
C ALA A 458 -22.24 -14.32 49.14
N GLU A 459 -23.09 -14.89 48.27
CA GLU A 459 -22.68 -15.67 47.11
C GLU A 459 -22.17 -14.77 45.98
N ALA A 460 -22.86 -13.66 45.72
CA ALA A 460 -22.45 -12.66 44.73
C ALA A 460 -21.06 -12.07 45.04
N ALA A 461 -20.81 -11.74 46.31
CA ALA A 461 -19.50 -11.25 46.75
C ALA A 461 -18.38 -12.29 46.53
N ARG A 462 -18.67 -13.57 46.80
CA ARG A 462 -17.71 -14.66 46.61
C ARG A 462 -17.37 -14.86 45.13
N ARG A 463 -18.37 -14.77 44.25
CA ARG A 463 -18.18 -14.88 42.79
C ARG A 463 -17.40 -13.71 42.20
N LEU A 464 -17.56 -12.53 42.77
CA LEU A 464 -16.80 -11.33 42.40
C LEU A 464 -15.41 -11.26 43.03
N GLY A 465 -15.06 -12.18 43.93
CA GLY A 465 -13.76 -12.16 44.63
C GLY A 465 -13.59 -10.99 45.61
N ILE A 466 -14.68 -10.37 46.08
CA ILE A 466 -14.64 -9.24 47.01
C ILE A 466 -15.32 -9.58 48.35
N SER A 467 -15.01 -8.80 49.39
CA SER A 467 -15.67 -8.99 50.68
C SER A 467 -17.15 -8.57 50.62
N ARG A 468 -18.00 -9.25 51.39
CA ARG A 468 -19.43 -8.90 51.51
C ARG A 468 -19.65 -7.44 51.91
N ALA A 469 -18.80 -6.91 52.79
CA ALA A 469 -18.86 -5.51 53.22
C ALA A 469 -18.54 -4.53 52.08
N ARG A 470 -17.58 -4.88 51.20
CA ARG A 470 -17.24 -4.07 50.02
C ARG A 470 -18.36 -4.08 48.99
N LEU A 471 -19.01 -5.23 48.76
CA LEU A 471 -20.18 -5.33 47.90
C LEU A 471 -21.34 -4.46 48.42
N LEU A 472 -21.64 -4.51 49.72
CA LEU A 472 -22.72 -3.71 50.32
C LEU A 472 -22.46 -2.19 50.16
N ARG A 473 -21.23 -1.74 50.40
CA ARG A 473 -20.84 -0.33 50.18
C ARG A 473 -21.01 0.14 48.73
N LYS A 474 -20.92 -0.77 47.76
CA LYS A 474 -21.09 -0.49 46.32
C LYS A 474 -22.55 -0.62 45.84
N LEU A 475 -23.43 -1.19 46.67
CA LEU A 475 -24.87 -1.24 46.43
C LEU A 475 -25.61 -0.07 47.10
N ASP A 476 -25.09 0.42 48.23
CA ASP A 476 -25.71 1.48 49.02
C ASP A 476 -25.24 2.91 48.63
N GLY A 477 -24.25 3.02 47.73
CA GLY A 477 -23.74 4.28 47.18
C GLY A 477 -23.56 4.17 45.68
#